data_AF-A0A7X4BYP4-F1
#
_entry.id   AF-A0A7X4BYP4-F1
#
_cell.length_a   1.000
_cell.length_b   1.000
_cell.length_c   1.000
_cell.angle_alpha   90.00
_cell.angle_beta   90.00
_cell.angle_gamma   90.00
#
_symmetry.space_group_name_H-M   'P 1'
#
loop_
_entity.id
_entity.type
_entity.pdbx_description
1 polymer ?
#
loop_
_entity_poly.entity_id
_entity_poly.type
_entity_poly.pdbx_seq_one_letter_code
_entity_poly.pdbx_strand_id
1 'polypeptide(L)'
;HRNMVVDLMVFDTMNPRSILYLLERMRSLIALLPGAEIHGVMSPLARAVLRAHAAIAVETPETVDKAALTALGERLEGLSDLLSEAYLT
;
A
#
# COMPACT_ATOMS: atom_id res chain seq x y z
N HIS A 1 21.90 -0.88 6.52
CA HIS A 1 21.62 0.54 6.16
C HIS A 1 20.24 0.71 5.49
N ARG A 2 19.16 0.11 6.02
CA ARG A 2 17.82 0.11 5.39
C ARG A 2 16.80 1.02 6.11
N ASN A 3 17.25 1.98 6.92
CA ASN A 3 16.35 2.75 7.80
C ASN A 3 16.13 4.21 7.36
N MET A 4 17.06 4.85 6.65
CA MET A 4 16.90 6.30 6.33
C MET A 4 15.85 6.60 5.25
N VAL A 5 15.61 5.66 4.32
CA VAL A 5 14.60 5.85 3.26
C VAL A 5 13.19 5.72 3.82
N VAL A 6 12.97 4.77 4.74
CA VAL A 6 11.69 4.59 5.42
C VAL A 6 11.41 5.78 6.35
N ASP A 7 12.42 6.27 7.08
CA ASP A 7 12.26 7.43 7.97
C ASP A 7 11.93 8.73 7.22
N LEU A 8 12.59 8.96 6.07
CA LEU A 8 12.30 10.12 5.22
C LEU A 8 10.93 10.00 4.54
N MET A 9 10.50 8.79 4.18
CA MET A 9 9.14 8.54 3.72
C MET A 9 8.14 8.84 4.82
N VAL A 10 8.33 8.35 6.06
CA VAL A 10 7.40 8.57 7.19
C VAL A 10 7.16 10.07 7.45
N PHE A 11 8.18 10.91 7.29
CA PHE A 11 8.05 12.36 7.50
C PHE A 11 7.18 13.06 6.44
N ASP A 12 7.21 12.61 5.18
CA ASP A 12 6.31 13.09 4.11
C ASP A 12 4.95 12.35 4.11
N THR A 13 4.93 11.11 4.61
CA THR A 13 3.75 10.23 4.76
C THR A 13 2.74 10.81 5.75
N MET A 14 3.13 11.75 6.64
CA MET A 14 2.17 12.52 7.43
C MET A 14 1.31 13.49 6.58
N ASN A 15 1.57 13.61 5.28
CA ASN A 15 0.68 14.28 4.34
C ASN A 15 -0.21 13.23 3.65
N PRO A 16 -1.52 13.19 3.92
CA PRO A 16 -2.44 12.19 3.34
C PRO A 16 -2.37 12.11 1.81
N ARG A 17 -2.03 13.21 1.14
CA ARG A 17 -1.82 13.27 -0.33
C ARG A 17 -0.63 12.44 -0.79
N SER A 18 0.47 12.45 -0.03
CA SER A 18 1.69 11.68 -0.35
C SER A 18 1.44 10.18 -0.19
N ILE A 19 0.70 9.78 0.85
CA ILE A 19 0.24 8.38 1.03
C ILE A 19 -0.58 7.92 -0.17
N LEU A 20 -1.60 8.70 -0.55
CA LEU A 20 -2.48 8.35 -1.66
C LEU A 20 -1.72 8.18 -2.96
N TYR A 21 -0.81 9.11 -3.25
CA TYR A 21 0.05 9.01 -4.42
C TYR A 21 0.90 7.74 -4.41
N LEU A 22 1.48 7.39 -3.26
CA LEU A 22 2.27 6.16 -3.11
C LEU A 22 1.43 4.90 -3.31
N LEU A 23 0.23 4.84 -2.72
CA LEU A 23 -0.71 3.73 -2.88
C LEU A 23 -1.16 3.58 -4.33
N GLU A 24 -1.46 4.68 -5.01
CA GLU A 24 -1.85 4.65 -6.42
C GLU A 24 -0.70 4.17 -7.32
N ARG A 25 0.54 4.59 -6.99
CA ARG A 25 1.72 4.13 -7.71
C ARG A 25 2.01 2.65 -7.47
N MET A 26 1.86 2.17 -6.24
CA MET A 26 1.95 0.74 -5.92
C MET A 26 0.88 -0.07 -6.67
N ARG A 27 -0.37 0.41 -6.70
CA ARG A 27 -1.46 -0.21 -7.47
C ARG A 27 -1.12 -0.34 -8.95
N SER A 28 -0.63 0.74 -9.55
CA SER A 28 -0.22 0.77 -10.95
C SER A 28 0.93 -0.19 -11.25
N LEU A 29 1.93 -0.27 -10.37
CA LEU A 29 3.05 -1.19 -10.52
C LEU A 29 2.62 -2.66 -10.39
N ILE A 30 1.78 -2.97 -9.40
CA ILE A 30 1.32 -4.34 -9.16
C ILE A 30 0.42 -4.84 -10.29
N ALA A 31 -0.37 -3.96 -10.91
CA ALA A 31 -1.14 -4.31 -12.10
C ALA A 31 -0.27 -4.74 -13.30
N LEU A 32 1.01 -4.35 -13.32
CA LEU A 32 1.96 -4.74 -14.35
C LEU A 32 2.72 -6.04 -14.02
N LEU A 33 2.56 -6.59 -12.81
CA LEU A 33 3.27 -7.79 -12.41
C LEU A 33 2.61 -9.06 -12.99
N PRO A 34 3.41 -10.08 -13.36
CA PRO A 34 2.87 -11.34 -13.87
C PRO A 34 2.05 -12.05 -12.78
N GLY A 35 0.79 -12.39 -13.06
CA GLY A 35 -0.11 -12.95 -12.05
C GLY A 35 -0.84 -11.90 -11.20
N ALA A 36 -0.84 -10.63 -11.59
CA ALA A 36 -1.75 -9.61 -11.04
C ALA A 36 -3.22 -10.04 -11.13
N GLU A 37 -3.56 -10.81 -12.15
CA GLU A 37 -4.82 -11.52 -12.29
C GLU A 37 -4.56 -13.03 -12.44
N ILE A 38 -5.35 -13.82 -11.72
CA ILE A 38 -5.33 -15.27 -11.76
C ILE A 38 -6.71 -15.70 -12.29
N HIS A 39 -6.74 -16.29 -13.49
CA HIS A 39 -7.98 -16.68 -14.18
C HIS A 39 -8.98 -15.52 -14.38
N GLY A 40 -8.48 -14.32 -14.67
CA GLY A 40 -9.33 -13.12 -14.86
C GLY A 40 -9.90 -12.53 -13.57
N VAL A 41 -9.43 -13.00 -12.41
CA VAL A 41 -9.78 -12.44 -11.09
C VAL A 41 -8.54 -11.84 -10.47
N MET A 42 -8.69 -10.68 -9.82
CA MET A 42 -7.60 -10.05 -9.06
C MET A 42 -6.93 -11.04 -8.10
N SER A 43 -5.60 -11.11 -8.15
CA SER A 43 -4.80 -11.91 -7.23
C SER A 43 -4.97 -11.44 -5.78
N PRO A 44 -4.60 -12.25 -4.78
CA PRO A 44 -4.58 -11.83 -3.38
C PRO A 44 -3.85 -10.50 -3.17
N LEU A 45 -2.67 -10.34 -3.80
CA LEU A 45 -1.88 -9.12 -3.78
C LEU A 45 -2.64 -7.94 -4.42
N ALA A 46 -3.19 -8.11 -5.62
CA ALA A 46 -3.91 -7.05 -6.32
C ALA A 46 -5.13 -6.56 -5.52
N ARG A 47 -5.89 -7.48 -4.91
CA ARG A 47 -7.01 -7.13 -4.01
C ARG A 47 -6.57 -6.39 -2.77
N ALA A 48 -5.49 -6.84 -2.13
CA ALA A 48 -5.01 -6.22 -0.91
C ALA A 48 -4.58 -4.77 -1.16
N VAL A 49 -3.94 -4.50 -2.30
CA VAL A 49 -3.53 -3.14 -2.70
C VAL A 49 -4.73 -2.25 -2.99
N LEU A 50 -5.74 -2.77 -3.70
CA LEU A 50 -6.98 -2.05 -3.95
C LEU A 50 -7.67 -1.67 -2.64
N ARG A 51 -7.72 -2.60 -1.66
CA ARG A 51 -8.30 -2.34 -0.33
C ARG A 51 -7.51 -1.27 0.44
N ALA A 52 -6.19 -1.30 0.39
CA ALA A 52 -5.35 -0.29 1.04
C ALA A 52 -5.55 1.10 0.41
N HIS A 53 -5.58 1.18 -0.92
CA HIS A 53 -5.87 2.42 -1.63
C HIS A 53 -7.26 2.96 -1.31
N ALA A 54 -8.29 2.12 -1.41
CA ALA A 54 -9.67 2.53 -1.14
C ALA A 54 -9.86 3.00 0.31
N ALA A 55 -9.19 2.36 1.27
CA ALA A 55 -9.27 2.73 2.68
C ALA A 55 -8.78 4.15 2.94
N ILE A 56 -7.73 4.63 2.25
CA ILE A 56 -7.24 6.01 2.41
C ILE A 56 -7.98 6.99 1.49
N ALA A 57 -8.44 6.54 0.32
CA ALA A 57 -9.13 7.41 -0.64
C ALA A 57 -10.47 7.96 -0.13
N VAL A 58 -11.07 7.30 0.85
CA VAL A 58 -12.32 7.72 1.49
C VAL A 58 -12.09 8.54 2.77
N GLU A 59 -10.85 8.66 3.24
CA GLU A 59 -10.53 9.48 4.40
C GLU A 59 -10.44 10.96 4.02
N THR A 60 -10.83 11.83 4.94
CA THR A 60 -10.59 13.27 4.85
C THR A 60 -9.42 13.67 5.75
N PRO A 61 -8.79 14.83 5.55
CA PRO A 61 -7.71 15.29 6.42
C PRO A 61 -8.08 15.32 7.92
N GLU A 62 -9.36 15.45 8.22
CA GLU A 62 -9.91 15.49 9.58
C GLU A 62 -10.16 14.09 10.17
N THR A 63 -10.31 13.06 9.33
CA THR A 63 -10.56 11.67 9.77
C THR A 63 -9.30 10.81 9.76
N VAL A 64 -8.22 11.25 9.09
CA VAL A 64 -6.89 10.64 9.21
C VAL A 64 -6.31 10.93 10.58
N ASP A 65 -6.61 10.06 11.53
CA ASP A 65 -6.06 10.07 12.87
C ASP A 65 -4.92 9.04 13.03
N LYS A 66 -4.37 8.94 14.24
CA LYS A 66 -3.30 8.00 14.55
C LYS A 66 -3.72 6.54 14.33
N ALA A 67 -4.97 6.18 14.59
CA ALA A 67 -5.47 4.83 14.42
C ALA A 67 -5.57 4.46 12.93
N ALA A 68 -6.04 5.39 12.09
CA ALA A 68 -6.06 5.23 10.64
C ALA A 68 -4.64 5.02 10.08
N LEU A 69 -3.66 5.78 10.56
CA LEU A 69 -2.25 5.63 10.16
C LEU A 69 -1.64 4.30 10.64
N THR A 70 -1.94 3.85 11.85
CA THR A 70 -1.50 2.53 12.34
C THR A 70 -2.09 1.41 11.51
N ALA A 71 -3.40 1.45 11.22
CA ALA A 71 -4.07 0.45 10.40
C ALA A 71 -3.54 0.44 8.96
N LEU A 72 -3.12 1.59 8.44
CA LEU A 72 -2.44 1.66 7.15
C LEU A 72 -1.07 0.97 7.20
N GLY A 73 -0.29 1.19 8.25
CA GLY A 73 1.00 0.53 8.46
C GLY A 73 0.90 -0.99 8.42
N GLU A 74 -0.05 -1.56 9.18
CA GLU A 74 -0.32 -3.01 9.21
C GLU A 74 -0.73 -3.56 7.83
N ARG A 75 -1.52 -2.78 7.07
CA ARG A 75 -1.89 -3.16 5.69
C ARG A 75 -0.68 -3.19 4.77
N LEU A 76 0.21 -2.20 4.87
CA LEU A 76 1.43 -2.12 4.06
C LEU A 76 2.40 -3.26 4.39
N GLU A 77 2.50 -3.65 5.66
CA GLU A 77 3.27 -4.83 6.08
C GLU A 77 2.72 -6.10 5.42
N GLY A 78 1.41 -6.33 5.50
CA GLY A 78 0.78 -7.47 4.81
C GLY A 78 0.94 -7.44 3.28
N LEU A 79 1.02 -6.26 2.66
CA LEU A 79 1.36 -6.15 1.23
C LEU A 79 2.79 -6.57 0.94
N SER A 80 3.74 -6.22 1.81
CA SER A 80 5.14 -6.63 1.70
C SER A 80 5.28 -8.15 1.78
N ASP A 81 4.52 -8.79 2.67
CA ASP A 81 4.52 -10.25 2.81
C ASP A 81 3.97 -10.92 1.55
N LEU A 82 2.82 -10.46 1.04
CA LEU A 82 2.21 -10.99 -0.19
C LEU A 82 3.10 -10.80 -1.43
N LEU A 83 3.81 -9.67 -1.52
CA LEU A 83 4.81 -9.44 -2.58
C LEU A 83 5.97 -10.44 -2.49
N SER A 84 6.43 -10.70 -1.27
CA SER A 84 7.55 -11.60 -1.03
C SER A 84 7.19 -13.05 -1.37
N GLU A 85 5.98 -13.49 -0.97
CA GLU A 85 5.42 -14.80 -1.32
C GLU A 85 5.22 -14.95 -2.83
N ALA A 86 4.79 -13.91 -3.52
CA ALA A 86 4.49 -13.99 -4.95
C ALA A 86 5.74 -13.95 -5.85
N TYR A 87 6.82 -13.27 -5.46
CA TYR A 87 7.93 -12.95 -6.38
C TYR A 87 9.35 -13.01 -5.81
N LEU A 88 9.56 -13.13 -4.50
CA LEU A 88 10.90 -13.05 -3.88
C LEU A 88 11.34 -14.35 -3.20
N THR A 89 10.63 -15.46 -3.47
CA THR A 89 10.97 -16.83 -3.09
C THR A 89 11.41 -17.63 -4.31
#